data_AF-A0A349BWC3-F1
#
_entry.id   AF-A0A349BWC3-F1
#
_cell.length_a   1.000
_cell.length_b   1.000
_cell.length_c   1.000
_cell.angle_alpha   90.00
_cell.angle_beta   90.00
_cell.angle_gamma   90.00
#
_symmetry.space_group_name_H-M   'P 1'
#
loop_
_entity.id
_entity.type
_entity.pdbx_description
1 polymer ?
#
loop_
_entity_poly.entity_id
_entity_poly.type
_entity_poly.pdbx_seq_one_letter_code
_entity_poly.pdbx_strand_id
1 'polypeptide(L)' 'MKKTTLYNTHLALKAKMTSFGGYEMPIQYSNIKEEHLAVRNRLGVFDVSHM' A
#
# COMPACT_ATOMS: atom_id res chain seq x y z
N MET A 1 9.58 -1.79 -13.29
CA MET A 1 9.37 -1.09 -12.01
C MET A 1 10.00 -1.89 -10.89
N LYS A 2 10.63 -1.24 -9.92
CA LYS A 2 11.19 -1.91 -8.73
C LYS A 2 10.05 -2.41 -7.83
N LYS A 3 10.32 -3.40 -6.99
CA LYS A 3 9.34 -4.02 -6.07
C LYS A 3 9.93 -4.00 -4.66
N THR A 4 9.08 -3.77 -3.66
CA THR A 4 9.49 -3.89 -2.25
C THR A 4 9.50 -5.36 -1.83
N THR A 5 10.14 -5.65 -0.69
CA THR A 5 10.15 -7.00 -0.10
C THR A 5 8.74 -7.51 0.22
N LEU A 6 7.78 -6.60 0.45
CA LEU A 6 6.39 -6.90 0.76
C LEU A 6 5.47 -6.96 -0.47
N TYR A 7 6.00 -6.85 -1.68
CA TYR A 7 5.20 -6.83 -2.92
C TYR A 7 4.20 -7.99 -3.04
N ASN A 8 4.64 -9.23 -2.74
CA ASN A 8 3.77 -10.40 -2.82
C ASN A 8 2.66 -10.37 -1.76
N THR A 9 2.93 -9.78 -0.59
CA THR A 9 1.92 -9.56 0.45
C THR A 9 0.84 -8.61 -0.06
N HIS A 10 1.21 -7.54 -0.76
CA HIS A 10 0.26 -6.59 -1.33
C HIS A 10 -0.66 -7.24 -2.37
N LEU A 11 -0.09 -8.10 -3.22
CA LEU A 11 -0.88 -8.88 -4.19
C LEU A 11 -1.84 -9.86 -3.51
N ALA A 12 -1.38 -10.57 -2.47
CA ALA A 12 -2.22 -11.49 -1.71
C ALA A 12 -3.39 -10.77 -1.00
N LEU A 13 -3.16 -9.54 -0.54
CA LEU A 13 -4.18 -8.66 0.03
C LEU A 13 -5.06 -7.96 -1.04
N LYS A 14 -4.88 -8.29 -2.32
CA LYS A 14 -5.62 -7.72 -3.46
C LYS A 14 -5.53 -6.20 -3.54
N ALA A 15 -4.39 -5.64 -3.14
CA ALA A 15 -4.14 -4.21 -3.24
C ALA A 15 -4.19 -3.75 -4.70
N LYS A 16 -4.70 -2.54 -4.92
CA LYS A 16 -4.60 -1.88 -6.21
C LYS A 16 -3.18 -1.34 -6.37
N MET A 17 -2.41 -1.98 -7.24
CA MET A 17 -1.01 -1.58 -7.49
C MET A 17 -0.93 -0.43 -8.49
N THR A 18 0.02 0.49 -8.30
CA THR A 18 0.28 1.61 -9.20
C THR A 18 1.78 1.91 -9.30
N SER A 19 2.12 2.77 -10.25
CA SER A 19 3.46 3.30 -10.39
C SER A 19 3.70 4.50 -9.47
N PHE A 20 4.72 4.41 -8.60
CA PHE A 20 5.14 5.50 -7.73
C PHE A 20 6.66 5.53 -7.56
N GLY A 21 7.31 6.63 -7.95
CA GLY A 21 8.77 6.79 -7.74
C GLY A 21 9.63 5.69 -8.38
N GLY A 22 9.16 5.04 -9.44
CA GLY A 22 9.83 3.89 -10.06
C GLY A 22 9.57 2.53 -9.38
N TYR A 23 8.78 2.49 -8.31
CA TYR A 23 8.34 1.29 -7.58
C TYR A 23 6.87 0.97 -7.79
N GLU A 24 6.57 -0.33 -7.85
CA GLU A 24 5.21 -0.85 -7.93
C GLU A 24 4.62 -0.94 -6.52
N MET A 25 3.74 0.00 -6.18
CA MET A 25 3.27 0.26 -4.82
C MET A 25 1.74 0.16 -4.71
N PRO A 26 1.19 -0.26 -3.57
CA PRO A 26 -0.25 -0.29 -3.34
C PRO A 26 -0.80 1.14 -3.13
N ILE A 27 -1.76 1.57 -3.96
CA ILE A 27 -2.45 2.87 -3.78
C ILE A 27 -3.62 2.78 -2.80
N GLN A 28 -4.25 1.61 -2.71
CA GLN A 28 -5.32 1.28 -1.75
C GLN A 28 -5.49 -0.24 -1.69
N TYR A 29 -6.01 -0.75 -0.57
CA TYR A 29 -6.40 -2.14 -0.34
C TYR A 29 -7.92 -2.32 -0.30
N SER A 30 -8.65 -1.39 0.32
CA SER A 30 -10.12 -1.41 0.34
C SER A 30 -10.68 -0.13 -0.29
N ASN A 31 -10.54 0.99 0.40
CA ASN A 31 -11.02 2.31 0.01
C ASN A 31 -10.15 3.37 0.68
N ILE A 32 -9.69 4.36 -0.08
CA ILE A 32 -8.89 5.49 0.42
C ILE A 32 -9.52 6.15 1.65
N LYS A 33 -10.85 6.37 1.66
CA LYS A 33 -11.53 7.00 2.80
C LYS A 33 -11.53 6.10 4.03
N GLU A 34 -11.71 4.79 3.84
CA GLU A 34 -11.72 3.83 4.93
C GLU A 34 -10.32 3.69 5.56
N GLU A 35 -9.28 3.58 4.73
CA GLU A 35 -7.89 3.53 5.17
C GLU A 35 -7.48 4.83 5.88
N HIS A 36 -7.92 5.98 5.37
CA HIS A 36 -7.74 7.27 6.05
C HIS A 36 -8.39 7.29 7.44
N LEU A 37 -9.66 6.84 7.54
CA LEU A 37 -10.36 6.79 8.82
C LEU A 37 -9.76 5.76 9.77
N ALA A 38 -9.20 4.66 9.26
CA ALA A 38 -8.46 3.67 10.06
C ALA A 38 -7.23 4.31 10.71
N VAL A 39 -6.47 5.12 9.97
CA VAL A 39 -5.32 5.87 10.51
C VAL A 39 -5.76 6.90 11.56
N ARG A 40 -6.85 7.62 11.29
CA ARG A 40 -7.31 8.70 12.18
C ARG A 40 -7.89 8.20 13.49
N ASN A 41 -8.64 7.11 13.43
CA ASN A 41 -9.42 6.64 14.58
C ASN A 41 -8.82 5.38 15.23
N ARG A 42 -7.85 4.73 14.60
CA ARG A 42 -7.24 3.46 15.05
C ARG A 42 -5.75 3.40 14.67
N LEU A 43 -5.37 2.49 13.77
CA LEU A 43 -4.01 2.24 13.32
C LEU A 43 -4.01 2.01 11.80
N GLY A 44 -3.02 2.57 11.12
CA GLY A 44 -2.70 2.26 9.74
C GLY A 44 -1.27 1.76 9.63
N VAL A 45 -1.05 0.75 8.78
CA VAL A 45 0.27 0.20 8.47
C VAL A 45 0.62 0.58 7.04
N PHE A 46 1.82 1.11 6.84
CA PHE A 46 2.29 1.55 5.53
C PHE A 46 3.60 0.85 5.19
N ASP A 47 3.70 0.31 3.97
CA ASP A 47 4.97 -0.12 3.41
C ASP A 47 5.69 1.09 2.79
N VAL A 48 6.72 1.56 3.50
CA VAL A 48 7.60 2.66 3.05
C VAL A 48 9.00 2.16 2.65
N SER A 49 9.15 0.85 2.39
CA SER A 49 10.45 0.22 2.09
C SER A 49 11.08 0.63 0.74
N HIS A 50 10.44 1.54 0.01
CA HIS A 50 10.95 2.10 -1.24
C HIS A 50 11.84 3.34 -1.03
N MET A 51 11.87 3.88 0.20
CA MET A 51 12.89 4.83 0.65
C MET A 51 14.27 4.19 0.66
#